data_AF-A0A8S4SL64-F1
#
_entry.id   AF-A0A8S4SL64-F1
#
_cell.length_a   1.000
_cell.length_b   1.000
_cell.length_c   1.000
_cell.angle_alpha   90.00
_cell.angle_beta   90.00
_cell.angle_gamma   90.00
#
_symmetry.space_group_name_H-M   'P 1'
#
loop_
_entity.id
_entity.type
_entity.pdbx_description
1 polymer ?
#
loop_
_entity_poly.entity_id
_entity_poly.type
_entity_poly.pdbx_seq_one_letter_code
_entity_poly.pdbx_strand_id
1 'polypeptide(L)'
;MTQLEASSVQSQVQKQTFATCYKKPEPGTTPYAPDSTELHLIRTQDPPRRNPRKTNRQKYKALISRNLERKRQRLRHLFNRARNTRNETNWDNFKDAQCQYKKVVKQKADRSWRQFCTNKETTDKGNIIRKILVKKNIRTIGSLKKPDGNYTKNDNEVSKTLIETHFPGCKIVDKPEWHNDNISAPTEADWGIANNIVKHDRIRWAIESFHPFKSAGTDRIFPALLQWGENHIIPWLAEIFKACIAYRYIPLTWREVMNVSPYGNPYVQPTYDL
;
A
#
# COMPACT_ATOMS: atom_id res chain seq x y z
N MET A 1 6.42 -25.84 37.27
CA MET A 1 7.87 -26.09 37.30
C MET A 1 8.36 -26.50 35.90
N THR A 2 8.05 -25.73 34.85
CA THR A 2 8.38 -26.11 33.44
C THR A 2 8.26 -24.91 32.48
N GLN A 3 8.83 -23.75 32.84
CA GLN A 3 9.06 -22.66 31.86
C GLN A 3 10.44 -22.01 31.97
N LEU A 4 11.20 -22.25 33.04
CA LEU A 4 12.56 -21.71 33.21
C LEU A 4 13.65 -22.58 32.56
N GLU A 5 13.40 -23.86 32.29
CA GLU A 5 14.41 -24.75 31.69
C GLU A 5 14.51 -24.63 30.16
N ALA A 6 13.43 -24.22 29.48
CA ALA A 6 13.43 -24.07 28.02
C ALA A 6 14.25 -22.87 27.51
N SER A 7 14.39 -21.80 28.31
CA SER A 7 15.23 -20.64 27.95
C SER A 7 16.73 -20.89 28.15
N SER A 8 17.11 -21.84 29.01
CA SER A 8 18.53 -22.18 29.25
C SER A 8 19.12 -22.98 28.09
N VAL A 9 18.35 -23.91 27.53
CA VAL A 9 18.79 -24.77 26.42
C VAL A 9 18.94 -24.01 25.10
N GLN A 10 18.10 -23.00 24.83
CA GLN A 10 18.23 -22.18 23.61
C GLN A 10 19.41 -21.19 23.65
N SER A 11 19.85 -20.78 24.84
CA SER A 11 21.02 -19.90 25.02
C SER A 11 22.37 -20.63 24.80
N GLN A 12 22.42 -21.94 25.07
CA GLN A 12 23.63 -22.74 24.82
C GLN A 12 23.81 -23.15 23.36
N VAL A 13 22.74 -23.40 22.60
CA VAL A 13 22.82 -23.78 21.18
C VAL A 13 23.26 -22.62 20.27
N GLN A 14 22.98 -21.36 20.66
CA GLN A 14 23.42 -20.19 19.89
C GLN A 14 24.87 -19.74 20.17
N LYS A 15 25.51 -20.25 21.23
CA LYS A 15 26.94 -19.96 21.50
C LYS A 15 27.90 -21.00 20.89
N GLN A 16 27.40 -22.13 20.39
CA GLN A 16 28.23 -23.16 19.71
C GLN A 16 28.26 -23.06 18.18
N THR A 17 27.46 -22.18 17.57
CA THR A 17 27.38 -22.03 16.10
C THR A 17 28.23 -20.90 15.51
N PHE A 18 29.04 -20.20 16.31
CA PHE A 18 29.89 -19.08 15.86
C PHE A 18 31.40 -19.33 15.94
N ALA A 19 31.85 -20.59 16.08
CA ALA A 19 33.26 -20.94 16.27
C ALA A 19 33.79 -22.05 15.33
N THR A 20 33.35 -22.09 14.06
CA THR A 20 33.79 -23.12 13.08
C THR A 20 34.13 -22.58 11.69
N CYS A 21 34.78 -21.41 11.59
CA CYS A 21 35.28 -20.93 10.28
C CYS A 21 36.80 -20.68 10.18
N TYR A 22 37.60 -20.99 11.19
CA TYR A 22 39.06 -21.00 11.02
C TYR A 22 39.71 -22.16 11.78
N LYS A 23 39.62 -23.37 11.21
CA LYS A 23 40.61 -24.41 11.50
C LYS A 23 41.86 -24.12 10.67
N LYS A 24 42.95 -23.83 11.38
CA LYS A 24 44.31 -23.80 10.84
C LYS A 24 44.64 -25.20 10.30
N PRO A 25 45.16 -25.37 9.08
CA PRO A 25 45.54 -26.70 8.60
C PRO A 25 46.81 -27.18 9.31
N GLU A 26 46.76 -28.40 9.87
CA GLU A 26 47.92 -29.14 10.37
C GLU A 26 48.81 -29.59 9.19
N PRO A 27 50.14 -29.68 9.38
CA PRO A 27 51.08 -29.92 8.30
C PRO A 27 51.12 -31.41 7.91
N GLY A 28 50.93 -31.72 6.63
CA GLY A 28 51.27 -33.05 6.11
C GLY A 28 50.23 -33.78 5.24
N THR A 29 49.30 -33.08 4.58
CA THR A 29 48.42 -33.76 3.60
C THR A 29 48.31 -32.94 2.33
N THR A 30 48.97 -33.40 1.28
CA THR A 30 48.83 -32.89 -0.09
C THR A 30 47.63 -33.56 -0.77
N PRO A 31 46.66 -32.81 -1.31
CA PRO A 31 45.75 -33.33 -2.31
C PRO A 31 46.00 -32.64 -3.66
N TYR A 32 46.50 -33.43 -4.60
CA TYR A 32 46.29 -33.36 -6.06
C TYR A 32 46.00 -31.97 -6.66
N ALA A 33 47.00 -31.39 -7.34
CA ALA A 33 46.85 -30.17 -8.13
C ALA A 33 46.06 -30.46 -9.42
N PRO A 34 44.95 -29.74 -9.71
CA PRO A 34 44.36 -29.77 -11.05
C PRO A 34 45.21 -28.97 -12.03
N ASP A 35 45.25 -29.47 -13.26
CA ASP A 35 46.11 -29.02 -14.36
C ASP A 35 45.89 -27.53 -14.71
N SER A 36 47.00 -26.88 -15.03
CA SER A 36 47.18 -25.42 -15.16
C SER A 36 46.44 -24.78 -16.35
N THR A 37 45.74 -25.56 -17.16
CA THR A 37 45.00 -25.14 -18.35
C THR A 37 43.55 -24.75 -18.09
N GLU A 38 42.90 -25.22 -17.02
CA GLU A 38 41.48 -24.84 -16.73
C GLU A 38 41.32 -23.49 -16.02
N LEU A 39 42.34 -22.99 -15.31
CA LEU A 39 42.27 -21.72 -14.57
C LEU A 39 42.36 -20.48 -15.48
N HIS A 40 42.81 -20.63 -16.73
CA HIS A 40 42.96 -19.51 -17.66
C HIS A 40 41.68 -19.11 -18.40
N LEU A 41 40.66 -19.98 -18.46
CA LEU A 41 39.43 -19.73 -19.22
C LEU A 41 38.30 -19.05 -18.42
N ILE A 42 38.38 -19.02 -17.09
CA ILE A 42 37.36 -18.35 -16.24
C ILE A 42 37.71 -16.87 -15.98
N ARG A 43 38.93 -16.43 -16.30
CA ARG A 43 39.46 -15.11 -15.88
C ARG A 43 39.28 -13.97 -16.89
N THR A 44 38.59 -14.17 -18.01
CA THR A 44 38.49 -13.15 -19.09
C THR A 44 37.11 -12.52 -19.28
N GLN A 45 36.10 -12.85 -18.47
CA GLN A 45 34.84 -12.12 -18.49
C GLN A 45 34.72 -11.20 -17.29
N ASP A 46 35.15 -9.93 -17.48
CA ASP A 46 34.72 -8.85 -16.59
C ASP A 46 33.19 -8.88 -16.51
N PRO A 47 32.59 -8.93 -15.30
CA PRO A 47 31.13 -8.93 -15.17
C PRO A 47 30.57 -7.69 -15.87
N PRO A 48 29.44 -7.81 -16.59
CA PRO A 48 28.89 -6.70 -17.36
C PRO A 48 28.72 -5.50 -16.44
N ARG A 49 29.44 -4.41 -16.75
CA ARG A 49 29.35 -3.15 -16.00
C ARG A 49 27.88 -2.77 -15.94
N ARG A 50 27.29 -2.78 -14.75
CA ARG A 50 25.92 -2.30 -14.53
C ARG A 50 25.80 -0.93 -15.18
N ASN A 51 25.04 -0.82 -16.27
CA ASN A 51 24.68 0.46 -16.84
C ASN A 51 23.97 1.25 -15.74
N PRO A 52 24.48 2.42 -15.31
CA PRO A 52 23.83 3.18 -14.27
C PRO A 52 22.44 3.54 -14.78
N ARG A 53 21.39 3.08 -14.07
CA ARG A 53 20.00 3.50 -14.30
C ARG A 53 20.04 5.02 -14.48
N LYS A 54 19.55 5.52 -15.61
CA LYS A 54 19.38 6.96 -15.87
C LYS A 54 18.37 7.49 -14.86
N THR A 55 18.83 7.75 -13.65
CA THR A 55 18.07 8.42 -12.61
C THR A 55 17.85 9.83 -13.12
N ASN A 56 16.59 10.29 -13.08
CA ASN A 56 16.24 11.66 -13.46
C ASN A 56 17.01 12.62 -12.53
N ARG A 57 18.17 13.07 -13.01
CA ARG A 57 19.16 13.82 -12.23
C ARG A 57 18.61 15.17 -11.81
N GLN A 58 17.71 15.75 -12.62
CA GLN A 58 16.93 16.95 -12.28
C GLN A 58 16.01 16.68 -11.08
N LYS A 59 15.23 15.60 -11.10
CA LYS A 59 14.29 15.22 -10.03
C LYS A 59 15.02 14.95 -8.70
N TYR A 60 16.18 14.29 -8.76
CA TYR A 60 17.03 14.07 -7.59
C TYR A 60 17.75 15.35 -7.12
N LYS A 61 18.16 16.24 -8.04
CA LYS A 61 18.68 17.58 -7.69
C LYS A 61 17.63 18.46 -7.01
N ALA A 62 16.35 18.33 -7.39
CA ALA A 62 15.25 19.06 -6.74
C ALA A 62 15.00 18.55 -5.31
N LEU A 63 15.16 17.24 -5.07
CA LEU A 63 15.05 16.63 -3.74
C LEU A 63 16.25 16.93 -2.84
N ILE A 64 17.45 17.07 -3.41
CA ILE A 64 18.67 17.41 -2.66
C ILE A 64 18.73 18.93 -2.52
N SER A 65 18.47 19.43 -1.32
CA SER A 65 18.61 20.87 -1.04
C SER A 65 19.98 21.40 -1.46
N ARG A 66 20.00 22.62 -2.01
CA ARG A 66 21.21 23.33 -2.47
C ARG A 66 22.37 23.29 -1.46
N ASN A 67 22.07 23.33 -0.15
CA ASN A 67 23.06 23.22 0.94
C ASN A 67 23.74 21.83 1.02
N LEU A 68 22.96 20.75 0.89
CA LEU A 68 23.48 19.38 0.94
C LEU A 68 24.38 19.08 -0.28
N GLU A 69 23.99 19.56 -1.46
CA GLU A 69 24.80 19.40 -2.67
C GLU A 69 26.13 20.18 -2.57
N ARG A 70 26.11 21.41 -2.02
CA ARG A 70 27.34 22.18 -1.74
C ARG A 70 28.30 21.41 -0.80
N LYS A 71 27.77 20.83 0.29
CA LYS A 71 28.59 20.02 1.21
C LYS A 71 29.13 18.75 0.55
N ARG A 72 28.35 18.08 -0.31
CA ARG A 72 28.80 16.92 -1.10
C ARG A 72 29.90 17.26 -2.10
N GLN A 73 29.82 18.43 -2.74
CA GLN A 73 30.85 18.92 -3.66
C GLN A 73 32.14 19.27 -2.92
N ARG A 74 32.05 20.00 -1.80
CA ARG A 74 33.20 20.30 -0.92
C ARG A 74 33.89 19.03 -0.42
N LEU A 75 33.10 18.02 -0.02
CA LEU A 75 33.63 16.72 0.41
C LEU A 75 34.44 16.03 -0.69
N ARG A 76 33.92 16.02 -1.93
CA ARG A 76 34.65 15.46 -3.09
C ARG A 76 35.92 16.24 -3.42
N HIS A 77 35.89 17.56 -3.34
CA HIS A 77 37.07 18.39 -3.57
C HIS A 77 38.17 18.12 -2.54
N LEU A 78 37.82 18.11 -1.24
CA LEU A 78 38.76 17.84 -0.16
C LEU A 78 39.32 16.41 -0.21
N PHE A 79 38.49 15.43 -0.58
CA PHE A 79 38.95 14.06 -0.81
C PHE A 79 40.00 13.97 -1.91
N ASN A 80 39.74 14.60 -3.06
CA ASN A 80 40.68 14.60 -4.18
C ASN A 80 41.98 15.33 -3.81
N ARG A 81 41.90 16.42 -3.05
CA ARG A 81 43.05 17.17 -2.54
C ARG A 81 43.89 16.31 -1.58
N ALA A 82 43.27 15.67 -0.58
CA ALA A 82 43.96 14.79 0.36
C ALA A 82 44.65 13.61 -0.36
N ARG A 83 43.95 13.01 -1.33
CA ARG A 83 44.47 11.91 -2.15
C ARG A 83 45.69 12.31 -3.00
N ASN A 84 45.69 13.53 -3.54
CA ASN A 84 46.76 14.00 -4.42
C ASN A 84 47.97 14.56 -3.66
N THR A 85 47.76 15.25 -2.53
CA THR A 85 48.84 15.91 -1.79
C THR A 85 49.48 15.00 -0.72
N ARG A 86 48.84 13.87 -0.35
CA ARG A 86 49.30 12.91 0.67
C ARG A 86 49.71 13.53 2.03
N ASN A 87 49.19 14.72 2.32
CA ASN A 87 49.48 15.46 3.55
C ASN A 87 48.39 15.19 4.59
N GLU A 88 48.80 14.94 5.84
CA GLU A 88 47.93 14.58 6.96
C GLU A 88 46.90 15.67 7.29
N THR A 89 47.32 16.93 7.26
CA THR A 89 46.42 18.09 7.44
C THR A 89 45.27 18.15 6.41
N ASN A 90 45.51 17.69 5.17
CA ASN A 90 44.45 17.62 4.16
C ASN A 90 43.49 16.45 4.41
N TRP A 91 43.96 15.35 5.03
CA TRP A 91 43.11 14.25 5.46
C TRP A 91 42.22 14.67 6.64
N ASP A 92 42.73 15.41 7.61
CA ASP A 92 41.94 15.94 8.73
C ASP A 92 40.81 16.85 8.24
N ASN A 93 41.13 17.76 7.31
CA ASN A 93 40.14 18.61 6.67
C ASN A 93 39.04 17.81 5.93
N PHE A 94 39.41 16.70 5.29
CA PHE A 94 38.43 15.80 4.68
C PHE A 94 37.56 15.08 5.73
N LYS A 95 38.15 14.59 6.83
CA LYS A 95 37.42 13.91 7.90
C LYS A 95 36.44 14.83 8.60
N ASP A 96 36.81 16.08 8.87
CA ASP A 96 35.89 17.08 9.45
C ASP A 96 34.72 17.37 8.48
N ALA A 97 35.03 17.64 7.20
CA ALA A 97 34.00 17.84 6.19
C ALA A 97 33.07 16.61 6.02
N GLN A 98 33.61 15.39 6.18
CA GLN A 98 32.85 14.15 6.15
C GLN A 98 31.89 14.04 7.34
N CYS A 99 32.37 14.37 8.54
CA CYS A 99 31.55 14.40 9.75
C CYS A 99 30.38 15.39 9.60
N GLN A 100 30.68 16.61 9.15
CA GLN A 100 29.65 17.63 8.91
C GLN A 100 28.62 17.21 7.87
N TYR A 101 29.05 16.56 6.77
CA TYR A 101 28.13 16.05 5.76
C TYR A 101 27.20 14.97 6.32
N LYS A 102 27.75 13.97 7.04
CA LYS A 102 26.96 12.91 7.70
C LYS A 102 25.94 13.49 8.69
N LYS A 103 26.36 14.49 9.49
CA LYS A 103 25.48 15.18 10.44
C LYS A 103 24.28 15.83 9.76
N VAL A 104 24.50 16.55 8.65
CA VAL A 104 23.41 17.20 7.90
C VAL A 104 22.49 16.19 7.21
N VAL A 105 23.03 15.08 6.69
CA VAL A 105 22.20 13.99 6.13
C VAL A 105 21.28 13.42 7.20
N LYS A 106 21.82 13.07 8.38
CA LYS A 106 21.04 12.54 9.50
C LYS A 106 19.96 13.53 9.95
N GLN A 107 20.33 14.79 10.20
CA GLN A 107 19.39 15.84 10.58
C GLN A 107 18.26 16.03 9.57
N LYS A 108 18.56 15.97 8.26
CA LYS A 108 17.54 16.08 7.22
C LYS A 108 16.62 14.86 7.15
N ALA A 109 17.17 13.66 7.28
CA ALA A 109 16.37 12.44 7.35
C ALA A 109 15.43 12.49 8.56
N ASP A 110 15.96 12.83 9.74
CA ASP A 110 15.17 12.96 10.97
C ASP A 110 14.09 14.03 10.84
N ARG A 111 14.41 15.21 10.28
CA ARG A 111 13.44 16.29 10.07
C ARG A 111 12.35 15.90 9.07
N SER A 112 12.73 15.24 7.98
CA SER A 112 11.77 14.75 6.97
C SER A 112 10.86 13.69 7.56
N TRP A 113 11.39 12.79 8.39
CA TRP A 113 10.60 11.76 9.07
C TRP A 113 9.66 12.38 10.10
N ARG A 114 10.16 13.29 10.95
CA ARG A 114 9.33 14.04 11.90
C ARG A 114 8.22 14.80 11.20
N GLN A 115 8.52 15.50 10.10
CA GLN A 115 7.53 16.22 9.31
C GLN A 115 6.51 15.28 8.67
N PHE A 116 6.94 14.10 8.20
CA PHE A 116 6.02 13.07 7.70
C PHE A 116 5.03 12.62 8.78
N CYS A 117 5.51 12.39 10.02
CA CYS A 117 4.71 11.96 11.16
C CYS A 117 3.85 13.07 11.79
N THR A 118 4.29 14.34 11.75
CA THR A 118 3.53 15.48 12.33
C THR A 118 2.52 16.08 11.38
N ASN A 119 2.75 15.96 10.06
CA ASN A 119 1.78 16.43 9.08
C ASN A 119 0.54 15.51 9.17
N LYS A 120 -0.57 16.09 9.67
CA LYS A 120 -1.82 15.46 10.16
C LYS A 120 -2.17 14.10 9.55
N GLU A 121 -2.80 13.26 10.38
CA GLU A 121 -3.39 11.97 10.03
C GLU A 121 -4.40 12.11 8.87
N THR A 122 -3.92 12.15 7.63
CA THR A 122 -4.74 11.74 6.50
C THR A 122 -5.01 10.25 6.72
N THR A 123 -6.27 9.82 6.65
CA THR A 123 -6.72 8.42 6.77
C THR A 123 -5.84 7.47 5.94
N ASP A 124 -5.25 7.97 4.85
CA ASP A 124 -4.32 7.28 3.97
C ASP A 124 -2.95 6.92 4.62
N LYS A 125 -2.38 7.80 5.45
CA LYS A 125 -1.09 7.53 6.15
C LYS A 125 -1.23 6.47 7.24
N GLY A 126 -2.33 6.53 8.01
CA GLY A 126 -2.68 5.49 8.98
C GLY A 126 -2.86 4.14 8.30
N ASN A 127 -3.49 4.11 7.12
CA ASN A 127 -3.62 2.92 6.30
C ASN A 127 -2.29 2.41 5.73
N ILE A 128 -1.36 3.29 5.32
CA ILE A 128 -0.01 2.89 4.91
C ILE A 128 0.74 2.24 6.07
N ILE A 129 0.72 2.86 7.26
CA ILE A 129 1.34 2.30 8.47
C ILE A 129 0.68 0.96 8.82
N ARG A 130 -0.66 0.89 8.81
CA ARG A 130 -1.40 -0.37 9.00
C ARG A 130 -0.98 -1.42 7.96
N LYS A 131 -0.84 -1.09 6.67
CA LYS A 131 -0.39 -2.03 5.62
C LYS A 131 1.04 -2.52 5.85
N ILE A 132 1.93 -1.68 6.38
CA ILE A 132 3.31 -2.05 6.70
C ILE A 132 3.36 -2.93 7.96
N LEU A 133 2.59 -2.59 8.99
CA LEU A 133 2.57 -3.28 10.29
C LEU A 133 1.77 -4.58 10.25
N VAL A 134 0.69 -4.62 9.47
CA VAL A 134 -0.07 -5.84 9.21
C VAL A 134 0.79 -6.69 8.28
N LYS A 135 1.65 -7.52 8.89
CA LYS A 135 2.11 -8.78 8.27
C LYS A 135 0.87 -9.40 7.63
N LYS A 136 0.92 -9.76 6.33
CA LYS A 136 -0.19 -10.40 5.58
C LYS A 136 -0.72 -11.61 6.36
N ASN A 137 -1.58 -11.36 7.32
CA ASN A 137 -2.33 -12.33 8.04
C ASN A 137 -3.75 -11.92 7.75
N ILE A 138 -4.12 -12.22 6.51
CA ILE A 138 -5.49 -12.26 6.06
C ILE A 138 -6.11 -13.33 6.97
N ARG A 139 -6.54 -12.93 8.17
CA ARG A 139 -7.27 -13.80 9.07
C ARG A 139 -8.60 -14.00 8.37
N THR A 140 -8.71 -15.05 7.57
CA THR A 140 -10.01 -15.61 7.21
C THR A 140 -10.70 -15.91 8.53
N ILE A 141 -11.98 -15.55 8.62
CA ILE A 141 -12.80 -15.92 9.77
C ILE A 141 -12.73 -17.46 9.82
N GLY A 142 -12.13 -18.00 10.88
CA GLY A 142 -12.00 -19.45 11.02
C GLY A 142 -13.38 -20.11 11.20
N SER A 143 -13.39 -21.42 11.43
CA SER A 143 -14.63 -22.14 11.70
C SER A 143 -15.36 -21.55 12.91
N LEU A 144 -16.63 -21.15 12.72
CA LEU A 144 -17.51 -20.67 13.78
C LEU A 144 -18.27 -21.85 14.39
N LYS A 145 -18.58 -21.76 15.68
CA LYS A 145 -19.43 -22.72 16.37
C LYS A 145 -20.89 -22.29 16.22
N LYS A 146 -21.71 -23.19 15.68
CA LYS A 146 -23.15 -23.02 15.51
C LYS A 146 -23.89 -23.18 16.85
N PRO A 147 -25.14 -22.72 16.95
CA PRO A 147 -26.01 -23.02 18.07
C PRO A 147 -26.21 -24.54 18.28
N ASP A 148 -26.14 -25.33 17.21
CA ASP A 148 -26.22 -26.80 17.26
C ASP A 148 -24.97 -27.49 17.85
N GLY A 149 -23.96 -26.72 18.26
CA GLY A 149 -22.71 -27.22 18.82
C GLY A 149 -21.66 -27.65 17.78
N ASN A 150 -22.05 -27.82 16.52
CA ASN A 150 -21.17 -28.15 15.39
C ASN A 150 -20.39 -26.93 14.87
N TYR A 151 -19.26 -27.17 14.20
CA TYR A 151 -18.46 -26.14 13.55
C TYR A 151 -18.79 -25.98 12.07
N THR A 152 -18.68 -24.75 11.57
CA THR A 152 -18.81 -24.45 10.13
C THR A 152 -17.59 -24.96 9.36
N LYS A 153 -17.83 -25.56 8.19
CA LYS A 153 -16.82 -26.17 7.32
C LYS A 153 -16.45 -25.30 6.13
N ASN A 154 -17.34 -24.41 5.71
CA ASN A 154 -17.17 -23.58 4.52
C ASN A 154 -17.42 -22.09 4.82
N ASP A 155 -16.82 -21.19 4.04
CA ASP A 155 -16.92 -19.74 4.23
C ASP A 155 -18.36 -19.22 4.02
N ASN A 156 -19.12 -19.87 3.13
CA ASN A 156 -20.54 -19.57 2.94
C ASN A 156 -21.37 -19.89 4.20
N GLU A 157 -21.01 -20.97 4.89
CA GLU A 157 -21.67 -21.42 6.11
C GLU A 157 -21.33 -20.52 7.29
N VAL A 158 -20.06 -20.10 7.38
CA VAL A 158 -19.59 -19.04 8.30
C VAL A 158 -20.41 -17.77 8.09
N SER A 159 -20.53 -17.31 6.84
CA SER A 159 -21.25 -16.09 6.47
C SER A 159 -22.73 -16.17 6.82
N LYS A 160 -23.39 -17.29 6.49
CA LYS A 160 -24.81 -17.52 6.82
C LYS A 160 -25.04 -17.52 8.33
N THR A 161 -24.18 -18.22 9.09
CA THR A 161 -24.27 -18.27 10.56
C THR A 161 -24.10 -16.89 11.19
N LEU A 162 -23.19 -16.05 10.66
CA LEU A 162 -23.02 -14.67 11.11
C LEU A 162 -24.25 -13.82 10.87
N ILE A 163 -24.85 -13.91 9.67
CA ILE A 163 -26.05 -13.16 9.32
C ILE A 163 -27.21 -13.56 10.23
N GLU A 164 -27.44 -14.86 10.41
CA GLU A 164 -28.53 -15.38 11.25
C GLU A 164 -28.37 -14.99 12.73
N THR A 165 -27.13 -14.96 13.23
CA THR A 165 -26.85 -14.61 14.64
C THR A 165 -26.97 -13.11 14.91
N HIS A 166 -26.46 -12.27 14.01
CA HIS A 166 -26.44 -10.81 14.23
C HIS A 166 -27.69 -10.10 13.73
N PHE A 167 -28.42 -10.68 12.78
CA PHE A 167 -29.62 -10.10 12.16
C PHE A 167 -30.77 -11.11 12.15
N PRO A 168 -31.38 -11.38 13.32
CA PRO A 168 -32.49 -12.33 13.42
C PRO A 168 -33.68 -11.87 12.57
N GLY A 169 -34.21 -12.78 11.74
CA GLY A 169 -35.33 -12.50 10.83
C GLY A 169 -34.93 -12.10 9.41
N CYS A 170 -33.64 -12.00 9.09
CA CYS A 170 -33.18 -11.79 7.72
C CYS A 170 -33.43 -13.02 6.83
N LYS A 171 -33.97 -12.79 5.63
CA LYS A 171 -34.12 -13.81 4.59
C LYS A 171 -33.01 -13.60 3.54
N ILE A 172 -32.18 -14.61 3.33
CA ILE A 172 -31.22 -14.61 2.22
C ILE A 172 -32.01 -15.03 0.98
N VAL A 173 -32.12 -14.11 0.02
CA VAL A 173 -32.79 -14.37 -1.27
C VAL A 173 -31.74 -14.25 -2.37
N ASP A 174 -31.62 -15.29 -3.21
CA ASP A 174 -30.60 -15.34 -4.27
C ASP A 174 -30.81 -14.27 -5.36
N LYS A 175 -32.06 -13.83 -5.54
CA LYS A 175 -32.43 -12.69 -6.38
C LYS A 175 -33.46 -11.84 -5.64
N PRO A 176 -33.19 -10.56 -5.35
CA PRO A 176 -34.22 -9.68 -4.85
C PRO A 176 -35.31 -9.55 -5.92
N GLU A 177 -36.51 -10.07 -5.64
CA GLU A 177 -37.71 -9.68 -6.38
C GLU A 177 -38.03 -8.25 -5.97
N TRP A 178 -37.44 -7.30 -6.69
CA TRP A 178 -37.90 -5.94 -6.64
C TRP A 178 -39.25 -5.92 -7.32
N HIS A 179 -40.33 -5.92 -6.52
CA HIS A 179 -41.63 -5.56 -7.05
C HIS A 179 -41.46 -4.22 -7.76
N ASN A 180 -41.94 -4.12 -9.00
CA ASN A 180 -42.18 -2.82 -9.61
C ASN A 180 -43.28 -2.19 -8.77
N ASP A 181 -42.90 -1.59 -7.64
CA ASP A 181 -43.79 -0.78 -6.84
C ASP A 181 -44.44 0.17 -7.82
N ASN A 182 -45.75 0.04 -7.97
CA ASN A 182 -46.54 0.73 -8.97
C ASN A 182 -46.04 2.17 -9.06
N ILE A 183 -45.35 2.50 -10.15
CA ILE A 183 -44.79 3.82 -10.40
C ILE A 183 -46.01 4.71 -10.64
N SER A 184 -46.62 5.18 -9.56
CA SER A 184 -47.68 6.15 -9.64
C SER A 184 -47.08 7.40 -10.28
N ALA A 185 -47.83 8.00 -11.20
CA ALA A 185 -47.40 9.23 -11.82
C ALA A 185 -47.12 10.27 -10.71
N PRO A 186 -45.94 10.91 -10.71
CA PRO A 186 -45.59 11.88 -9.69
C PRO A 186 -46.57 13.05 -9.71
N THR A 187 -47.00 13.46 -8.52
CA THR A 187 -47.88 14.64 -8.36
C THR A 187 -47.04 15.91 -8.45
N GLU A 188 -47.67 17.06 -8.72
CA GLU A 188 -47.01 18.36 -8.66
C GLU A 188 -46.32 18.61 -7.30
N ALA A 189 -46.94 18.16 -6.21
CA ALA A 189 -46.36 18.22 -4.87
C ALA A 189 -45.05 17.40 -4.75
N ASP A 190 -44.98 16.21 -5.37
CA ASP A 190 -43.77 15.38 -5.37
C ASP A 190 -42.61 16.09 -6.10
N TRP A 191 -42.91 16.75 -7.22
CA TRP A 191 -41.95 17.59 -7.95
C TRP A 191 -41.52 18.83 -7.14
N GLY A 192 -42.46 19.45 -6.41
CA GLY A 192 -42.16 20.56 -5.49
C GLY A 192 -41.16 20.16 -4.41
N ILE A 193 -41.35 18.98 -3.81
CA ILE A 193 -40.43 18.40 -2.82
C ILE A 193 -39.06 18.11 -3.46
N ALA A 194 -39.04 17.43 -4.61
CA ALA A 194 -37.81 17.08 -5.32
C ALA A 194 -36.96 18.31 -5.65
N ASN A 195 -37.58 19.38 -6.18
CA ASN A 195 -36.91 20.63 -6.52
C ASN A 195 -36.39 21.38 -5.29
N ASN A 196 -37.05 21.28 -4.14
CA ASN A 196 -36.58 21.91 -2.91
C ASN A 196 -35.38 21.16 -2.31
N ILE A 197 -35.37 19.82 -2.39
CA ILE A 197 -34.31 18.97 -1.83
C ILE A 197 -33.05 19.02 -2.69
N VAL A 198 -33.19 18.85 -4.00
CA VAL A 198 -32.09 18.67 -4.95
C VAL A 198 -31.69 20.02 -5.53
N LYS A 199 -30.69 20.66 -4.93
CA LYS A 199 -30.10 21.92 -5.39
C LYS A 199 -28.71 21.70 -5.95
N HIS A 200 -28.33 22.46 -6.98
CA HIS A 200 -27.01 22.38 -7.60
C HIS A 200 -25.87 22.54 -6.58
N ASP A 201 -25.99 23.48 -5.65
CA ASP A 201 -24.96 23.71 -4.63
C ASP A 201 -24.79 22.54 -3.66
N ARG A 202 -25.89 21.82 -3.36
CA ARG A 202 -25.82 20.63 -2.51
C ARG A 202 -25.12 19.48 -3.23
N ILE A 203 -25.36 19.32 -4.52
CA ILE A 203 -24.70 18.31 -5.35
C ILE A 203 -23.21 18.66 -5.50
N ARG A 204 -22.88 19.93 -5.76
CA ARG A 204 -21.49 20.40 -5.81
C ARG A 204 -20.77 20.09 -4.50
N TRP A 205 -21.36 20.50 -3.38
CA TRP A 205 -20.81 20.21 -2.05
C TRP A 205 -20.59 18.71 -1.82
N ALA A 206 -21.53 17.86 -2.23
CA ALA A 206 -21.39 16.41 -2.13
C ALA A 206 -20.22 15.87 -2.99
N ILE A 207 -20.07 16.33 -4.22
CA ILE A 207 -18.96 15.94 -5.13
C ILE A 207 -17.60 16.37 -4.55
N GLU A 208 -17.51 17.61 -4.07
CA GLU A 208 -16.30 18.16 -3.46
C GLU A 208 -15.92 17.45 -2.14
N SER A 209 -16.90 16.92 -1.41
CA SER A 209 -16.65 16.20 -0.15
C SER A 209 -15.91 14.87 -0.32
N PHE A 210 -15.90 14.31 -1.55
CA PHE A 210 -15.20 13.06 -1.81
C PHE A 210 -13.68 13.22 -1.79
N HIS A 211 -13.00 12.21 -1.26
CA HIS A 211 -11.54 12.11 -1.43
C HIS A 211 -11.22 11.77 -2.90
N PRO A 212 -10.37 12.55 -3.61
CA PRO A 212 -10.19 12.43 -5.06
C PRO A 212 -9.82 11.01 -5.53
N PHE A 213 -9.01 10.29 -4.75
CA PHE A 213 -8.46 8.97 -5.10
C PHE A 213 -9.11 7.83 -4.32
N LYS A 214 -10.37 7.98 -3.88
CA LYS A 214 -11.13 6.86 -3.35
C LYS A 214 -11.41 5.84 -4.47
N SER A 215 -11.58 4.58 -4.10
CA SER A 215 -11.96 3.52 -5.04
C SER A 215 -13.23 3.89 -5.80
N ALA A 216 -13.23 3.63 -7.11
CA ALA A 216 -14.40 3.80 -7.95
C ALA A 216 -15.50 2.77 -7.62
N GLY A 217 -16.74 3.09 -7.97
CA GLY A 217 -17.88 2.19 -7.85
C GLY A 217 -17.91 1.12 -8.95
N THR A 218 -19.06 0.50 -9.13
CA THR A 218 -19.35 -0.43 -10.25
C THR A 218 -19.15 0.23 -11.61
N ASP A 219 -19.38 1.53 -11.69
CA ASP A 219 -19.18 2.39 -12.85
C ASP A 219 -17.71 2.66 -13.22
N ARG A 220 -16.76 2.31 -12.35
CA ARG A 220 -15.32 2.60 -12.49
C ARG A 220 -14.98 4.09 -12.56
N ILE A 221 -15.90 4.98 -12.18
CA ILE A 221 -15.66 6.41 -12.10
C ILE A 221 -15.14 6.73 -10.69
N PHE A 222 -13.90 7.22 -10.59
CA PHE A 222 -13.34 7.65 -9.32
C PHE A 222 -13.62 9.14 -9.07
N PRO A 223 -13.68 9.59 -7.80
CA PRO A 223 -14.21 10.92 -7.48
C PRO A 223 -13.47 12.10 -8.12
N ALA A 224 -12.16 12.01 -8.39
CA ALA A 224 -11.46 13.12 -9.03
C ALA A 224 -11.98 13.45 -10.43
N LEU A 225 -12.51 12.46 -11.18
CA LEU A 225 -13.14 12.70 -12.47
C LEU A 225 -14.44 13.49 -12.32
N LEU A 226 -15.23 13.18 -11.30
CA LEU A 226 -16.46 13.91 -10.98
C LEU A 226 -16.15 15.36 -10.59
N GLN A 227 -15.13 15.57 -9.77
CA GLN A 227 -14.67 16.90 -9.36
C GLN A 227 -14.15 17.72 -10.55
N TRP A 228 -13.46 17.09 -11.49
CA TRP A 228 -12.95 17.77 -12.67
C TRP A 228 -14.07 18.14 -13.67
N GLY A 229 -15.06 17.24 -13.81
CA GLY A 229 -16.20 17.40 -14.72
C GLY A 229 -17.44 18.05 -14.09
N GLU A 230 -17.35 18.59 -12.87
CA GLU A 230 -18.54 18.93 -12.07
C GLU A 230 -19.50 19.88 -12.79
N ASN A 231 -18.97 20.88 -13.50
CA ASN A 231 -19.79 21.90 -14.18
C ASN A 231 -20.67 21.30 -15.28
N HIS A 232 -20.24 20.20 -15.89
CA HIS A 232 -20.97 19.52 -16.94
C HIS A 232 -21.91 18.47 -16.39
N ILE A 233 -21.55 17.82 -15.27
CA ILE A 233 -22.26 16.65 -14.74
C ILE A 233 -23.39 17.06 -13.78
N ILE A 234 -23.21 18.13 -12.98
CA ILE A 234 -24.18 18.55 -11.97
C ILE A 234 -25.60 18.76 -12.55
N PRO A 235 -25.80 19.43 -13.72
CA PRO A 235 -27.14 19.61 -14.27
C PRO A 235 -27.87 18.29 -14.56
N TRP A 236 -27.16 17.31 -15.11
CA TRP A 236 -27.73 15.99 -15.39
C TRP A 236 -28.04 15.21 -14.11
N LEU A 237 -27.13 15.24 -13.13
CA LEU A 237 -27.35 14.61 -11.83
C LEU A 237 -28.53 15.22 -11.09
N ALA A 238 -28.72 16.54 -11.18
CA ALA A 238 -29.85 17.21 -10.55
C ALA A 238 -31.19 16.67 -11.09
N GLU A 239 -31.32 16.54 -12.41
CA GLU A 239 -32.55 16.00 -13.01
C GLU A 239 -32.77 14.53 -12.66
N ILE A 240 -31.72 13.70 -12.68
CA ILE A 240 -31.82 12.29 -12.29
C ILE A 240 -32.24 12.16 -10.82
N PHE A 241 -31.60 12.90 -9.90
CA PHE A 241 -31.95 12.83 -8.48
C PHE A 241 -33.36 13.36 -8.19
N LYS A 242 -33.80 14.43 -8.88
CA LYS A 242 -35.18 14.90 -8.78
C LYS A 242 -36.16 13.84 -9.22
N ALA A 243 -35.90 13.20 -10.36
CA ALA A 243 -36.73 12.11 -10.86
C ALA A 243 -36.75 10.93 -9.87
N CYS A 244 -35.61 10.54 -9.30
CA CYS A 244 -35.57 9.48 -8.30
C CYS A 244 -36.49 9.76 -7.10
N ILE A 245 -36.52 11.01 -6.62
CA ILE A 245 -37.38 11.42 -5.50
C ILE A 245 -38.84 11.49 -5.94
N ALA A 246 -39.14 12.14 -7.06
CA ALA A 246 -40.51 12.34 -7.54
C ALA A 246 -41.20 11.00 -7.85
N TYR A 247 -40.52 10.09 -8.55
CA TYR A 247 -41.01 8.75 -8.87
C TYR A 247 -40.86 7.75 -7.72
N ARG A 248 -40.26 8.17 -6.59
CA ARG A 248 -39.98 7.30 -5.43
C ARG A 248 -39.24 6.03 -5.84
N TYR A 249 -38.32 6.19 -6.79
CA TYR A 249 -37.67 5.10 -7.51
C TYR A 249 -36.16 5.24 -7.46
N ILE A 250 -35.49 4.12 -7.19
CA ILE A 250 -34.02 4.01 -7.25
C ILE A 250 -33.66 3.23 -8.52
N PRO A 251 -32.82 3.78 -9.42
CA PRO A 251 -32.36 3.07 -10.62
C PRO A 251 -31.80 1.69 -10.30
N LEU A 252 -32.18 0.66 -11.06
CA LEU A 252 -31.73 -0.72 -10.83
C LEU A 252 -30.20 -0.84 -10.78
N THR A 253 -29.50 -0.13 -11.67
CA THR A 253 -28.03 -0.08 -11.72
C THR A 253 -27.39 0.49 -10.46
N TRP A 254 -28.11 1.31 -9.69
CA TRP A 254 -27.63 1.87 -8.41
C TRP A 254 -27.89 0.95 -7.22
N ARG A 255 -28.77 -0.06 -7.40
CA ARG A 255 -29.05 -1.07 -6.37
C ARG A 255 -27.99 -2.18 -6.36
N GLU A 256 -27.18 -2.27 -7.41
CA GLU A 256 -26.09 -3.22 -7.51
C GLU A 256 -24.91 -2.79 -6.62
N VAL A 257 -24.45 -3.72 -5.78
CA VAL A 257 -23.28 -3.50 -4.93
C VAL A 257 -22.13 -4.37 -5.44
N MET A 258 -20.97 -3.76 -5.71
CA MET A 258 -19.75 -4.52 -5.93
C MET A 258 -19.24 -5.07 -4.60
N ASN A 259 -19.43 -6.36 -4.36
CA ASN A 259 -18.72 -7.06 -3.28
C ASN A 259 -17.26 -7.26 -3.70
N VAL A 260 -16.41 -6.26 -3.43
CA VAL A 260 -14.96 -6.46 -3.46
C VAL A 260 -14.58 -7.22 -2.19
N SER A 261 -14.73 -8.54 -2.22
CA SER A 261 -14.17 -9.40 -1.19
C SER A 261 -12.66 -9.20 -1.17
N PRO A 262 -12.04 -8.89 -0.01
CA PRO A 262 -10.58 -8.84 0.12
C PRO A 262 -9.92 -10.23 -0.01
N TYR A 263 -10.72 -11.28 -0.19
CA TYR A 263 -10.33 -12.65 -0.46
C TYR A 263 -10.79 -12.96 -1.92
N GLY A 264 -9.85 -13.06 -2.87
CA GLY A 264 -10.06 -12.98 -4.33
C GLY A 264 -11.22 -13.79 -4.94
N ASN A 265 -11.80 -13.38 -6.07
CA ASN A 265 -11.20 -13.55 -7.40
C ASN A 265 -11.70 -12.46 -8.39
N PRO A 266 -10.83 -11.67 -9.05
CA PRO A 266 -11.22 -10.58 -9.95
C PRO A 266 -11.73 -10.97 -11.35
N TYR A 267 -11.95 -12.25 -11.67
CA TYR A 267 -12.46 -12.64 -12.99
C TYR A 267 -13.35 -13.87 -12.94
N VAL A 268 -14.67 -13.68 -13.10
CA VAL A 268 -15.53 -14.35 -14.10
C VAL A 268 -16.70 -13.38 -14.36
N GLN A 269 -16.63 -12.60 -15.44
CA GLN A 269 -17.87 -12.05 -16.01
C GLN A 269 -18.50 -13.16 -16.86
N PRO A 270 -19.82 -13.40 -16.80
CA PRO A 270 -20.48 -14.20 -17.82
C PRO A 270 -20.30 -13.47 -19.14
N THR A 271 -19.69 -14.11 -20.12
CA THR A 271 -19.81 -13.70 -21.52
C THR A 271 -21.29 -13.79 -21.88
N TYR A 272 -21.94 -12.65 -22.05
CA TYR A 272 -23.21 -12.58 -22.74
C TYR A 272 -22.88 -12.60 -24.23
N ASP A 273 -22.98 -13.77 -24.85
CA ASP A 273 -23.11 -13.87 -26.30
C ASP A 273 -24.54 -13.45 -26.68
N LEU A 274 -24.63 -12.63 -27.73
CA LEU A 274 -25.84 -12.08 -28.34
C LEU A 274 -26.78 -13.16 -28.89
#